data_AF-A0A0G0XQN3-F1
#
_entry.id   AF-A0A0G0XQN3-F1
#
_cell.length_a   1.000
_cell.length_b   1.000
_cell.length_c   1.000
_cell.angle_alpha   90.00
_cell.angle_beta   90.00
_cell.angle_gamma   90.00
#
_symmetry.space_group_name_H-M   'P 1'
#
loop_
_entity.id
_entity.type
_entity.pdbx_description
1 polymer ?
#
loop_
_entity_poly.entity_id
_entity_poly.type
_entity_poly.pdbx_seq_one_letter_code
_entity_poly.pdbx_strand_id
1 'polypeptide(L)'
;MSMDMLGDIVRKLVALPESELGTVFDLLSKLNDQEWVQAFKRFLRKENPWPIIAGEEKWHEENGVIRFSVITNGTTGEGLIARLGSKSLRVSRYAKQVLCSPDFVPSESGTVVDVVVLKGSLFEDSVRTSANIRAEADKRRHKKLNIEVACLIREKFTDKELEAMGLWAIVAMHDPIDDSDGDPSLLGASRIDVGRWLNAYSAEPDDRWHHAYGFAFSK
;
A
#
# COMPACT_ATOMS: atom_id res chain seq x y z
N MET A 1 51.30 -8.58 3.99
CA MET A 1 51.20 -8.65 2.52
C MET A 1 49.88 -8.01 2.12
N SER A 2 49.93 -6.85 1.45
CA SER A 2 48.73 -6.25 0.85
C SER A 2 48.40 -7.06 -0.40
N MET A 3 47.24 -7.71 -0.46
CA MET A 3 46.73 -8.30 -1.70
C MET A 3 46.66 -7.20 -2.76
N ASP A 4 47.16 -7.47 -3.96
CA ASP A 4 46.96 -6.59 -5.12
C ASP A 4 45.51 -6.73 -5.61
N MET A 5 44.61 -6.12 -4.84
CA MET A 5 43.16 -6.21 -5.04
C MET A 5 42.77 -5.62 -6.40
N LEU A 6 43.48 -4.59 -6.86
CA LEU A 6 43.21 -3.93 -8.12
C LEU A 6 43.57 -4.83 -9.30
N GLY A 7 44.76 -5.44 -9.27
CA GLY A 7 45.20 -6.38 -10.31
C GLY A 7 44.33 -7.64 -10.39
N ASP A 8 43.81 -8.13 -9.25
CA ASP A 8 42.88 -9.26 -9.23
C ASP A 8 41.49 -8.90 -9.77
N ILE A 9 40.97 -7.70 -9.47
CA ILE A 9 39.69 -7.21 -10.00
C ILE A 9 39.74 -7.08 -11.52
N VAL A 10 40.79 -6.44 -12.05
CA VAL A 10 40.92 -6.24 -13.51
C VAL A 10 41.00 -7.59 -14.24
N ARG A 11 41.76 -8.55 -13.72
CA ARG A 11 41.84 -9.90 -14.31
C ARG A 11 40.49 -10.62 -14.33
N LYS A 12 39.68 -10.47 -13.28
CA LYS A 12 38.33 -11.06 -13.23
C LYS A 12 37.38 -10.38 -14.21
N LEU A 13 37.41 -9.06 -14.32
CA LEU A 13 36.57 -8.30 -15.26
C LEU A 13 36.86 -8.69 -16.72
N VAL A 14 38.14 -8.82 -17.09
CA VAL A 14 38.56 -9.19 -18.44
C VAL A 14 38.16 -10.62 -18.81
N ALA A 15 37.97 -11.50 -17.81
CA ALA A 15 37.57 -12.88 -18.04
C ALA A 15 36.04 -13.07 -18.20
N LEU A 16 35.24 -12.02 -18.00
CA LEU A 16 33.78 -12.12 -18.14
C LEU A 16 33.35 -12.15 -19.61
N PRO A 17 32.25 -12.85 -19.93
CA PRO A 17 31.62 -12.74 -21.25
C PRO A 17 31.21 -11.30 -21.56
N GLU A 18 31.31 -10.89 -22.82
CA GLU A 18 30.93 -9.53 -23.25
C GLU A 18 29.46 -9.20 -22.91
N SER A 19 28.58 -10.20 -22.95
CA SER A 19 27.17 -10.08 -22.55
C SER A 19 26.96 -9.72 -21.07
N GLU A 20 27.95 -9.95 -20.22
CA GLU A 20 27.89 -9.64 -18.78
C GLU A 20 28.56 -8.30 -18.44
N LEU A 21 29.40 -7.77 -19.33
CA LEU A 21 30.12 -6.51 -19.11
C LEU A 21 29.17 -5.32 -18.95
N GLY A 22 28.06 -5.28 -19.68
CA GLY A 22 27.04 -4.25 -19.54
C GLY A 22 26.42 -4.24 -18.13
N THR A 23 26.03 -5.40 -17.64
CA THR A 23 25.48 -5.58 -16.28
C THR A 23 26.48 -5.16 -15.20
N VAL A 24 27.76 -5.51 -15.39
CA VAL A 24 28.82 -5.14 -14.46
C VAL A 24 29.10 -3.63 -14.49
N PHE A 25 29.06 -3.01 -15.67
CA PHE A 25 29.20 -1.56 -15.81
C PHE A 25 28.07 -0.81 -15.09
N ASP A 26 26.83 -1.27 -15.24
CA ASP A 26 25.67 -0.69 -14.55
C ASP A 26 25.83 -0.83 -13.02
N LEU A 27 26.24 -2.01 -12.55
CA LEU A 27 26.50 -2.24 -11.12
C LEU A 27 27.59 -1.30 -10.60
N LEU A 28 28.73 -1.19 -11.28
CA LEU A 28 29.82 -0.31 -10.88
C LEU A 28 29.38 1.16 -10.84
N SER A 29 28.56 1.59 -11.80
CA SER A 29 27.98 2.93 -11.83
C SER A 29 27.09 3.21 -10.62
N LYS A 30 26.35 2.20 -10.13
CA LYS A 30 25.53 2.29 -8.92
C LYS A 30 26.35 2.21 -7.64
N LEU A 31 27.47 1.48 -7.60
CA LEU A 31 28.32 1.34 -6.41
C LEU A 31 29.07 2.63 -6.01
N ASN A 32 28.93 3.72 -6.79
CA ASN A 32 29.36 5.04 -6.36
C ASN A 32 28.38 5.69 -5.34
N ASP A 33 27.19 5.11 -5.18
CA ASP A 33 26.20 5.48 -4.17
C ASP A 33 26.33 4.58 -2.94
N GLN A 34 26.45 5.20 -1.77
CA GLN A 34 26.64 4.51 -0.50
C GLN A 34 25.44 3.61 -0.13
N GLU A 35 24.22 3.98 -0.53
CA GLU A 35 23.03 3.16 -0.31
C GLU A 35 23.13 1.84 -1.09
N TRP A 36 23.51 1.92 -2.37
CA TRP A 36 23.74 0.77 -3.23
C TRP A 36 24.88 -0.11 -2.73
N VAL A 37 25.95 0.46 -2.18
CA VAL A 37 27.03 -0.31 -1.55
C VAL A 37 26.51 -1.14 -0.38
N GLN A 38 25.62 -0.59 0.46
CA GLN A 38 25.06 -1.33 1.60
C GLN A 38 24.06 -2.39 1.15
N ALA A 39 23.20 -2.08 0.19
CA ALA A 39 22.30 -3.05 -0.41
C ALA A 39 23.05 -4.22 -1.06
N PHE A 40 24.13 -3.93 -1.79
CA PHE A 40 24.97 -4.94 -2.41
C PHE A 40 25.71 -5.80 -1.36
N LYS A 41 26.20 -5.22 -0.27
CA LYS A 41 26.78 -5.99 0.86
C LYS A 41 25.77 -6.97 1.46
N ARG A 42 24.52 -6.54 1.65
CA ARG A 42 23.42 -7.40 2.13
C ARG A 42 23.13 -8.52 1.12
N PHE A 43 23.03 -8.19 -0.16
CA PHE A 43 22.88 -9.17 -1.24
C PHE A 43 23.97 -10.25 -1.19
N LEU A 44 25.25 -9.85 -1.07
CA LEU A 44 26.38 -10.79 -0.98
C LEU A 44 26.31 -11.70 0.26
N ARG A 45 25.67 -11.25 1.35
CA ARG A 45 25.40 -12.05 2.56
C ARG A 45 24.12 -12.89 2.46
N LYS A 46 23.44 -12.89 1.30
CA LYS A 46 22.12 -13.51 1.09
C LYS A 46 21.02 -12.93 2.00
N GLU A 47 21.18 -11.68 2.39
CA GLU A 47 20.17 -10.89 3.11
C GLU A 47 19.31 -10.10 2.11
N ASN A 48 18.12 -9.62 2.53
CA ASN A 48 17.34 -8.70 1.71
C ASN A 48 18.17 -7.40 1.48
N PRO A 49 18.47 -7.00 0.23
CA PRO A 49 19.24 -5.79 -0.07
C PRO A 49 18.52 -4.51 0.37
N TRP A 50 17.19 -4.55 0.34
CA TRP A 50 16.28 -3.47 0.69
C TRP A 50 15.36 -3.93 1.84
N PRO A 51 15.93 -4.25 3.02
CA PRO A 51 15.14 -4.63 4.17
C PRO A 51 14.33 -3.41 4.58
N ILE A 52 13.02 -3.57 4.67
CA ILE A 52 12.17 -2.60 5.37
C ILE A 52 12.72 -2.55 6.81
N ILE A 53 13.38 -1.46 7.16
CA ILE A 53 14.01 -1.31 8.46
C ILE A 53 12.87 -1.30 9.48
N ALA A 54 12.90 -2.19 10.47
CA ALA A 54 12.02 -2.06 11.62
C ALA A 54 12.35 -0.72 12.32
N GLY A 55 11.55 0.31 12.06
CA GLY A 55 11.82 1.68 12.49
C GLY A 55 11.84 2.72 11.36
N GLU A 56 11.81 2.33 10.08
CA GLU A 56 11.30 3.24 9.05
C GLU A 56 9.80 3.38 9.28
N GLU A 57 9.35 4.60 9.55
CA GLU A 57 7.95 4.93 9.77
C GLU A 57 7.10 4.38 8.61
N LYS A 58 6.41 3.26 8.85
CA LYS A 58 5.51 2.61 7.85
C LYS A 58 4.43 3.57 7.36
N TRP A 59 4.16 4.60 8.14
CA TRP A 59 3.32 5.75 7.85
C TRP A 59 3.87 6.98 8.57
N HIS A 60 3.67 8.16 7.98
CA HIS A 60 3.92 9.44 8.60
C HIS A 60 2.60 10.15 8.87
N GLU A 61 2.44 10.78 10.03
CA GLU A 61 1.24 11.58 10.36
C GLU A 61 1.60 13.04 10.62
N GLU A 62 0.87 13.95 9.97
CA GLU A 62 0.99 15.39 10.21
C GLU A 62 -0.40 16.03 10.14
N ASN A 63 -0.78 16.81 11.16
CA ASN A 63 -2.05 17.56 11.21
C ASN A 63 -3.28 16.69 10.89
N GLY A 64 -3.34 15.47 11.44
CA GLY A 64 -4.44 14.53 11.22
C GLY A 64 -4.49 13.93 9.81
N VAL A 65 -3.41 14.04 9.03
CA VAL A 65 -3.25 13.43 7.71
C VAL A 65 -2.14 12.39 7.78
N ILE A 66 -2.48 11.14 7.47
CA ILE A 66 -1.53 10.02 7.45
C ILE A 66 -1.09 9.78 6.00
N ARG A 67 0.19 9.48 5.80
CA ARG A 67 0.80 9.22 4.49
C ARG A 67 1.61 7.94 4.51
N PHE A 68 1.49 7.14 3.47
CA PHE A 68 2.32 5.96 3.22
C PHE A 68 2.22 5.55 1.75
N SER A 69 3.08 4.63 1.31
CA SER A 69 2.99 4.09 -0.06
C SER A 69 2.72 2.58 -0.05
N VAL A 70 2.04 2.12 -1.08
CA VAL A 70 1.84 0.70 -1.42
C VAL A 70 2.29 0.44 -2.85
N ILE A 71 2.59 -0.82 -3.16
CA ILE A 71 2.92 -1.25 -4.52
C ILE A 71 1.80 -2.16 -5.00
N THR A 72 1.18 -1.80 -6.11
CA THR A 72 0.13 -2.61 -6.75
C THR A 72 0.70 -3.90 -7.30
N ASN A 73 -0.12 -4.93 -7.33
CA ASN A 73 0.23 -6.23 -7.88
C ASN A 73 -0.60 -6.58 -9.11
N GLY A 74 -1.69 -5.84 -9.38
CA GLY A 74 -2.55 -6.01 -10.56
C GLY A 74 -3.24 -7.36 -10.64
N THR A 75 -3.52 -7.97 -9.49
CA THR A 75 -4.17 -9.29 -9.41
C THR A 75 -5.70 -9.17 -9.38
N THR A 76 -6.40 -10.24 -9.74
CA THR A 76 -7.87 -10.27 -9.76
C THR A 76 -8.46 -10.23 -8.36
N GLY A 77 -9.76 -9.95 -8.25
CA GLY A 77 -10.48 -10.01 -6.98
C GLY A 77 -10.34 -11.35 -6.26
N GLU A 78 -10.49 -12.47 -6.97
CA GLU A 78 -10.29 -13.82 -6.41
C GLU A 78 -8.86 -14.01 -5.94
N GLY A 79 -7.87 -13.51 -6.70
CA GLY A 79 -6.47 -13.52 -6.34
C GLY A 79 -6.21 -12.76 -5.04
N LEU A 80 -6.81 -11.58 -4.87
CA LEU A 80 -6.73 -10.79 -3.63
C LEU A 80 -7.39 -11.51 -2.46
N ILE A 81 -8.57 -12.11 -2.65
CA ILE A 81 -9.27 -12.87 -1.61
C ILE A 81 -8.41 -14.04 -1.13
N ALA A 82 -7.86 -14.84 -2.05
CA ALA A 82 -7.00 -15.97 -1.73
C ALA A 82 -5.72 -15.51 -0.99
N ARG A 83 -5.11 -14.43 -1.47
CA ARG A 83 -3.89 -13.85 -0.88
C ARG A 83 -4.15 -13.35 0.55
N LEU A 84 -5.22 -12.60 0.78
CA LEU A 84 -5.63 -12.15 2.11
C LEU A 84 -5.89 -13.35 3.05
N GLY A 85 -6.62 -14.37 2.55
CA GLY A 85 -6.91 -15.58 3.31
C GLY A 85 -5.67 -16.36 3.74
N SER A 86 -4.66 -16.48 2.86
CA SER A 86 -3.38 -17.14 3.20
C SER A 86 -2.58 -16.43 4.30
N LYS A 87 -2.88 -15.15 4.56
CA LYS A 87 -2.31 -14.34 5.65
C LYS A 87 -3.19 -14.30 6.90
N SER A 88 -4.21 -15.16 6.98
CA SER A 88 -5.22 -15.17 8.04
C SER A 88 -5.99 -13.85 8.19
N LEU A 89 -6.10 -13.08 7.10
CA LEU A 89 -6.94 -11.88 7.02
C LEU A 89 -8.33 -12.30 6.55
N ARG A 90 -9.36 -11.67 7.13
CA ARG A 90 -10.76 -12.00 6.83
C ARG A 90 -11.30 -11.03 5.80
N VAL A 91 -12.10 -11.55 4.88
CA VAL A 91 -12.81 -10.75 3.87
C VAL A 91 -14.30 -10.98 4.08
N SER A 92 -15.06 -9.89 4.31
CA SER A 92 -16.50 -9.98 4.53
C SER A 92 -17.23 -10.48 3.28
N ARG A 93 -18.46 -10.95 3.45
CA ARG A 93 -19.29 -11.43 2.33
C ARG A 93 -19.43 -10.35 1.24
N TYR A 94 -19.83 -9.14 1.62
CA TYR A 94 -20.00 -8.03 0.70
C TYR A 94 -18.68 -7.60 0.06
N ALA A 95 -17.57 -7.58 0.82
CA ALA A 95 -16.25 -7.29 0.25
C ALA A 95 -15.83 -8.32 -0.82
N LYS A 96 -16.16 -9.61 -0.64
CA LYS A 96 -15.90 -10.62 -1.67
C LYS A 96 -16.74 -10.39 -2.92
N GLN A 97 -18.00 -10.00 -2.78
CA GLN A 97 -18.89 -9.72 -3.90
C GLN A 97 -18.37 -8.54 -4.73
N VAL A 98 -18.00 -7.45 -4.05
CA VAL A 98 -17.39 -6.27 -4.68
C VAL A 98 -16.09 -6.63 -5.42
N LEU A 99 -15.21 -7.43 -4.81
CA LEU A 99 -13.96 -7.85 -5.45
C LEU A 99 -14.18 -8.75 -6.67
N CYS A 100 -15.20 -9.60 -6.65
CA CYS A 100 -15.56 -10.48 -7.76
C CYS A 100 -16.56 -9.85 -8.74
N SER A 101 -16.86 -8.55 -8.60
CA SER A 101 -17.75 -7.83 -9.51
C SER A 101 -17.07 -7.65 -10.87
N PRO A 102 -17.83 -7.67 -11.99
CA PRO A 102 -17.29 -7.28 -13.30
C PRO A 102 -16.74 -5.85 -13.33
N ASP A 103 -17.17 -4.99 -12.42
CA ASP A 103 -16.70 -3.59 -12.33
C ASP A 103 -15.36 -3.47 -11.57
N PHE A 104 -14.87 -4.57 -10.99
CA PHE A 104 -13.54 -4.60 -10.40
C PHE A 104 -12.48 -4.55 -11.51
N VAL A 105 -11.74 -3.45 -11.56
CA VAL A 105 -10.61 -3.28 -12.47
C VAL A 105 -9.31 -3.26 -11.67
N PRO A 106 -8.43 -4.28 -11.79
CA PRO A 106 -7.14 -4.30 -11.13
C PRO A 106 -6.24 -3.16 -11.62
N SER A 107 -5.30 -2.74 -10.77
CA SER A 107 -4.32 -1.72 -11.16
C SER A 107 -3.24 -2.31 -12.07
N GLU A 108 -2.47 -1.46 -12.73
CA GLU A 108 -1.22 -1.88 -13.36
C GLU A 108 -0.25 -2.37 -12.28
N SER A 109 0.33 -3.56 -12.47
CA SER A 109 1.24 -4.19 -11.51
C SER A 109 2.55 -3.41 -11.38
N GLY A 110 3.09 -3.31 -10.16
CA GLY A 110 4.35 -2.62 -9.88
C GLY A 110 4.23 -1.10 -9.75
N THR A 111 3.02 -0.54 -9.82
CA THR A 111 2.78 0.89 -9.62
C THR A 111 2.90 1.25 -8.14
N VAL A 112 3.74 2.24 -7.83
CA VAL A 112 3.81 2.82 -6.50
C VAL A 112 2.66 3.82 -6.35
N VAL A 113 1.79 3.58 -5.36
CA VAL A 113 0.67 4.47 -5.04
C VAL A 113 0.97 5.18 -3.73
N ASP A 114 1.09 6.50 -3.78
CA ASP A 114 1.17 7.36 -2.62
C ASP A 114 -0.23 7.55 -2.03
N VAL A 115 -0.46 6.94 -0.88
CA VAL A 115 -1.74 6.97 -0.18
C VAL A 115 -1.74 8.09 0.84
N VAL A 116 -2.81 8.88 0.82
CA VAL A 116 -3.10 9.93 1.79
C VAL A 116 -4.39 9.56 2.50
N VAL A 117 -4.35 9.52 3.83
CA VAL A 117 -5.53 9.22 4.67
C VAL A 117 -5.91 10.47 5.45
N LEU A 118 -7.10 10.98 5.19
CA LEU A 118 -7.71 12.04 5.99
C LEU A 118 -8.40 11.39 7.20
N LYS A 119 -7.99 11.74 8.42
CA LYS A 119 -8.65 11.21 9.63
C LYS A 119 -10.03 11.84 9.79
N GLY A 120 -10.99 11.05 10.26
CA GLY A 120 -12.36 11.51 10.52
C GLY A 120 -12.46 12.59 11.58
N SER A 121 -11.47 12.69 12.47
CA SER A 121 -11.34 13.77 13.44
C SER A 121 -11.08 15.16 12.80
N LEU A 122 -10.78 15.22 11.49
CA LEU A 122 -10.71 16.48 10.74
C LEU A 122 -12.08 17.07 10.41
N PHE A 123 -13.16 16.30 10.61
CA PHE A 123 -14.51 16.65 10.24
C PHE A 123 -15.39 16.67 11.49
N GLU A 124 -16.24 17.69 11.63
CA GLU A 124 -17.28 17.69 12.66
C GLU A 124 -18.26 16.53 12.43
N ASP A 125 -18.78 15.97 13.52
CA ASP A 125 -19.62 14.76 13.47
C ASP A 125 -20.87 14.91 12.60
N SER A 126 -21.46 16.12 12.55
CA SER A 126 -22.67 16.41 11.78
C SER A 126 -22.45 16.45 10.26
N VAL A 127 -21.22 16.71 9.81
CA VAL A 127 -20.86 16.93 8.40
C VAL A 127 -19.87 15.88 7.87
N ARG A 128 -19.48 14.88 8.67
CA ARG A 128 -18.59 13.79 8.26
C ARG A 128 -19.33 12.77 7.38
N THR A 129 -19.77 13.23 6.21
CA THR A 129 -20.46 12.44 5.19
C THR A 129 -19.53 12.12 4.03
N SER A 130 -19.82 11.06 3.28
CA SER A 130 -19.04 10.67 2.09
C SER A 130 -18.85 11.84 1.12
N ALA A 131 -19.90 12.63 0.88
CA ALA A 131 -19.87 13.79 0.00
C ALA A 131 -18.87 14.86 0.48
N ASN A 132 -18.92 15.23 1.77
CA ASN A 132 -18.05 16.27 2.32
C ASN A 132 -16.59 15.83 2.42
N ILE A 133 -16.35 14.55 2.71
CA ILE A 133 -15.00 13.98 2.74
C ILE A 133 -14.38 14.01 1.33
N ARG A 134 -15.14 13.62 0.29
CA ARG A 134 -14.70 13.72 -1.10
C ARG A 134 -14.46 15.17 -1.51
N ALA A 135 -15.36 16.09 -1.17
CA ALA A 135 -15.18 17.51 -1.45
C ALA A 135 -13.92 18.09 -0.78
N GLU A 136 -13.59 17.66 0.43
CA GLU A 136 -12.35 18.07 1.10
C GLU A 136 -11.10 17.48 0.44
N ALA A 137 -11.15 16.23 -0.01
CA ALA A 137 -10.07 15.62 -0.79
C ALA A 137 -9.85 16.35 -2.13
N ASP A 138 -10.93 16.73 -2.83
CA ASP A 138 -10.87 17.48 -4.08
C ASP A 138 -10.23 18.87 -3.88
N LYS A 139 -10.59 19.60 -2.81
CA LYS A 139 -9.94 20.88 -2.44
C LYS A 139 -8.43 20.71 -2.24
N ARG A 140 -8.01 19.55 -1.70
CA ARG A 140 -6.60 19.19 -1.49
C ARG A 140 -5.94 18.57 -2.72
N ARG A 141 -6.67 18.46 -3.84
CA ARG A 141 -6.25 17.86 -5.11
C ARG A 141 -5.87 16.37 -4.99
N HIS A 142 -6.42 15.67 -4.00
CA HIS A 142 -6.30 14.22 -3.89
C HIS A 142 -7.27 13.54 -4.84
N LYS A 143 -6.91 12.36 -5.31
CA LYS A 143 -7.69 11.61 -6.29
C LYS A 143 -8.26 10.35 -5.66
N LYS A 144 -9.32 9.82 -6.25
CA LYS A 144 -9.85 8.50 -5.90
C LYS A 144 -8.77 7.42 -5.99
N LEU A 145 -8.90 6.39 -5.16
CA LEU A 145 -8.02 5.22 -5.20
C LEU A 145 -8.57 4.18 -6.18
N ASN A 146 -7.68 3.33 -6.70
CA ASN A 146 -8.11 2.05 -7.24
C ASN A 146 -8.53 1.14 -6.07
N ILE A 147 -9.59 0.35 -6.29
CA ILE A 147 -10.17 -0.54 -5.28
C ILE A 147 -9.18 -1.58 -4.73
N GLU A 148 -8.23 -2.06 -5.53
CA GLU A 148 -7.15 -2.98 -5.12
C GLU A 148 -6.38 -2.43 -3.90
N VAL A 149 -6.21 -1.11 -3.83
CA VAL A 149 -5.45 -0.45 -2.75
C VAL A 149 -6.06 -0.71 -1.38
N ALA A 150 -7.38 -0.91 -1.27
CA ALA A 150 -8.02 -1.28 -0.01
C ALA A 150 -7.46 -2.61 0.55
N CYS A 151 -7.27 -3.60 -0.32
CA CYS A 151 -6.68 -4.89 0.04
C CYS A 151 -5.22 -4.72 0.46
N LEU A 152 -4.46 -3.90 -0.26
CA LEU A 152 -3.05 -3.64 0.05
C LEU A 152 -2.87 -2.93 1.39
N ILE A 153 -3.74 -1.98 1.73
CA ILE A 153 -3.78 -1.33 3.04
C ILE A 153 -4.02 -2.37 4.14
N ARG A 154 -5.00 -3.27 3.95
CA ARG A 154 -5.30 -4.32 4.93
C ARG A 154 -4.14 -5.27 5.13
N GLU A 155 -3.39 -5.59 4.08
CA GLU A 155 -2.18 -6.40 4.18
C GLU A 155 -1.01 -5.67 4.85
N LYS A 156 -0.87 -4.37 4.61
CA LYS A 156 0.27 -3.57 5.06
C LYS A 156 0.24 -3.34 6.57
N PHE A 157 -0.95 -3.08 7.12
CA PHE A 157 -1.10 -2.68 8.52
C PHE A 157 -1.78 -3.76 9.35
N THR A 158 -1.25 -3.98 10.54
CA THR A 158 -1.89 -4.75 11.60
C THR A 158 -2.93 -3.91 12.35
N ASP A 159 -3.83 -4.55 13.09
CA ASP A 159 -4.82 -3.82 13.89
C ASP A 159 -4.19 -2.95 14.98
N LYS A 160 -3.05 -3.39 15.55
CA LYS A 160 -2.28 -2.59 16.52
C LYS A 160 -1.70 -1.33 15.88
N GLU A 161 -1.31 -1.39 14.61
CA GLU A 161 -0.81 -0.23 13.87
C GLU A 161 -1.96 0.72 13.49
N LEU A 162 -3.12 0.19 13.08
CA LEU A 162 -4.33 1.01 12.90
C LEU A 162 -4.71 1.71 14.21
N GLU A 163 -4.66 1.00 15.34
CA GLU A 163 -4.90 1.57 16.66
C GLU A 163 -3.85 2.62 17.05
N ALA A 164 -2.57 2.40 16.74
CA ALA A 164 -1.50 3.39 16.95
C ALA A 164 -1.69 4.65 16.07
N MET A 165 -2.30 4.52 14.89
CA MET A 165 -2.77 5.65 14.09
C MET A 165 -4.04 6.32 14.67
N GLY A 166 -4.60 5.81 15.77
CA GLY A 166 -5.89 6.29 16.31
C GLY A 166 -7.09 5.94 15.42
N LEU A 167 -6.96 4.90 14.59
CA LEU A 167 -7.99 4.49 13.62
C LEU A 167 -8.64 3.16 13.98
N TRP A 168 -9.94 3.08 13.74
CA TRP A 168 -10.73 1.84 13.75
C TRP A 168 -10.84 1.21 12.37
N ALA A 169 -10.81 2.04 11.33
CA ALA A 169 -10.80 1.60 9.94
C ALA A 169 -10.09 2.61 9.05
N ILE A 170 -9.55 2.14 7.93
CA ILE A 170 -9.15 2.94 6.78
C ILE A 170 -10.03 2.52 5.60
N VAL A 171 -10.90 3.41 5.14
CA VAL A 171 -11.80 3.21 4.00
C VAL A 171 -11.14 3.77 2.75
N ALA A 172 -11.00 2.97 1.70
CA ALA A 172 -10.49 3.43 0.42
C ALA A 172 -11.60 4.14 -0.35
N MET A 173 -11.39 5.42 -0.66
CA MET A 173 -12.37 6.25 -1.38
C MET A 173 -12.21 6.04 -2.89
N HIS A 174 -12.46 4.81 -3.34
CA HIS A 174 -12.52 4.43 -4.76
C HIS A 174 -13.88 4.79 -5.37
N ASP A 175 -14.04 4.57 -6.68
CA ASP A 175 -15.36 4.60 -7.31
C ASP A 175 -16.24 3.52 -6.67
N PRO A 176 -17.43 3.85 -6.14
CA PRO A 176 -18.29 2.85 -5.54
C PRO A 176 -18.60 1.73 -6.54
N ILE A 177 -18.64 0.50 -6.04
CA ILE A 177 -19.11 -0.65 -6.80
C ILE A 177 -20.33 -1.19 -6.07
N ASP A 178 -21.43 -1.35 -6.78
CA ASP A 178 -22.66 -1.86 -6.20
C ASP A 178 -22.46 -3.31 -5.74
N ASP A 179 -22.96 -3.62 -4.55
CA ASP A 179 -23.01 -5.00 -4.08
C ASP A 179 -24.22 -5.74 -4.68
N SER A 180 -24.45 -6.99 -4.23
CA SER A 180 -25.55 -7.79 -4.78
C SER A 180 -26.95 -7.26 -4.47
N ASP A 181 -27.06 -6.39 -3.46
CA ASP A 181 -28.31 -5.77 -3.04
C ASP A 181 -28.54 -4.43 -3.80
N GLY A 182 -27.56 -4.01 -4.62
CA GLY A 182 -27.60 -2.79 -5.42
C GLY A 182 -27.07 -1.56 -4.67
N ASP A 183 -26.50 -1.76 -3.48
CA ASP A 183 -26.03 -0.67 -2.65
C ASP A 183 -24.56 -0.35 -2.96
N PRO A 184 -24.22 0.93 -3.21
CA PRO A 184 -22.87 1.32 -3.62
C PRO A 184 -21.92 1.12 -2.45
N SER A 185 -20.82 0.38 -2.69
CA SER A 185 -19.90 -0.04 -1.62
C SER A 185 -18.46 0.47 -1.81
N LEU A 186 -17.83 0.84 -0.69
CA LEU A 186 -16.41 1.12 -0.54
C LEU A 186 -15.74 0.03 0.30
N LEU A 187 -14.52 -0.37 -0.05
CA LEU A 187 -13.74 -1.31 0.73
C LEU A 187 -12.89 -0.61 1.78
N GLY A 188 -12.81 -1.20 2.97
CA GLY A 188 -12.00 -0.67 4.06
C GLY A 188 -11.35 -1.74 4.95
N ALA A 189 -10.12 -1.45 5.36
CA ALA A 189 -9.37 -2.23 6.32
C ALA A 189 -9.80 -1.84 7.74
N SER A 190 -10.35 -2.77 8.52
CA SER A 190 -10.84 -2.45 9.86
C SER A 190 -10.43 -3.45 10.91
N ARG A 191 -10.38 -2.98 12.16
CA ARG A 191 -10.13 -3.78 13.36
C ARG A 191 -11.41 -4.06 14.16
N ILE A 192 -12.57 -4.07 13.49
CA ILE A 192 -13.87 -4.31 14.15
C ILE A 192 -13.94 -5.76 14.63
N ASP A 193 -14.45 -5.96 15.85
CA ASP A 193 -14.59 -7.25 16.53
C ASP A 193 -13.28 -8.04 16.70
N VAL A 194 -13.36 -9.37 16.69
CA VAL A 194 -12.24 -10.31 16.93
C VAL A 194 -11.44 -10.60 15.64
N GLY A 195 -11.46 -9.70 14.64
CA GLY A 195 -10.92 -10.03 13.31
C GLY A 195 -10.28 -8.87 12.54
N ARG A 196 -9.19 -9.20 11.84
CA ARG A 196 -8.55 -8.35 10.83
C ARG A 196 -9.37 -8.38 9.55
N TRP A 197 -10.40 -7.54 9.46
CA TRP A 197 -11.36 -7.58 8.37
C TRP A 197 -11.04 -6.59 7.24
N LEU A 198 -11.22 -7.04 6.01
CA LEU A 198 -11.58 -6.21 4.87
C LEU A 198 -13.10 -6.23 4.75
N ASN A 199 -13.73 -5.08 4.95
CA ASN A 199 -15.17 -4.90 4.93
C ASN A 199 -15.61 -4.03 3.74
N ALA A 200 -16.86 -4.20 3.33
CA ALA A 200 -17.56 -3.24 2.49
C ALA A 200 -18.35 -2.30 3.40
N TYR A 201 -18.38 -1.03 3.03
CA TYR A 201 -19.10 0.04 3.70
C TYR A 201 -19.94 0.77 2.66
N SER A 202 -21.12 1.22 3.04
CA SER A 202 -21.94 2.04 2.16
C SER A 202 -21.19 3.29 1.69
N ALA A 203 -21.33 3.60 0.42
CA ALA A 203 -20.70 4.73 -0.27
C ALA A 203 -21.67 5.90 -0.47
N GLU A 204 -22.88 5.79 0.07
CA GLU A 204 -23.94 6.79 -0.07
C GLU A 204 -23.44 8.19 0.33
N PRO A 205 -23.80 9.25 -0.44
CA PRO A 205 -23.25 10.58 -0.24
C PRO A 205 -23.50 11.14 1.17
N ASP A 206 -24.67 10.85 1.74
CA ASP A 206 -25.14 11.39 3.01
C ASP A 206 -24.81 10.50 4.23
N ASP A 207 -24.21 9.33 3.99
CA ASP A 207 -23.86 8.41 5.06
C ASP A 207 -22.79 9.00 5.97
N ARG A 208 -23.09 9.01 7.26
CA ARG A 208 -22.23 9.54 8.30
C ARG A 208 -21.23 8.49 8.74
N TRP A 209 -19.99 8.91 8.84
CA TRP A 209 -18.90 8.05 9.27
C TRP A 209 -18.54 8.24 10.75
N HIS A 210 -17.86 7.25 11.31
CA HIS A 210 -17.33 7.34 12.67
C HIS A 210 -16.06 8.23 12.71
N HIS A 211 -15.87 9.01 13.79
CA HIS A 211 -14.75 9.95 13.91
C HIS A 211 -13.37 9.28 13.89
N ALA A 212 -13.31 8.04 14.39
CA ALA A 212 -12.09 7.23 14.40
C ALA A 212 -11.84 6.48 13.07
N TYR A 213 -12.49 6.84 11.96
CA TYR A 213 -12.19 6.25 10.65
C TYR A 213 -11.21 7.14 9.89
N GLY A 214 -10.41 6.55 9.00
CA GLY A 214 -9.58 7.26 8.05
C GLY A 214 -10.09 7.05 6.62
N PHE A 215 -9.99 8.07 5.78
CA PHE A 215 -10.46 8.04 4.39
C PHE A 215 -9.27 8.18 3.45
N ALA A 216 -8.98 7.10 2.71
CA ALA A 216 -7.79 6.98 1.89
C ALA A 216 -8.04 7.44 0.45
N PHE A 217 -7.11 8.21 -0.07
CA PHE A 217 -7.05 8.76 -1.42
C PHE A 217 -5.65 8.55 -2.01
N SER A 218 -5.50 8.72 -3.32
CA SER A 218 -4.18 8.88 -3.94
C SER A 218 -3.77 10.36 -3.92
N LYS A 219 -2.47 10.60 -3.80
CA LYS A 219 -1.90 11.95 -3.79
C LYS A 219 -2.06 12.67 -5.13
#